data_AF-A0A916T8D2-F1
#
_entry.id   AF-A0A916T8D2-F1
#
_cell.length_a   1.000
_cell.length_b   1.000
_cell.length_c   1.000
_cell.angle_alpha   90.00
_cell.angle_beta   90.00
_cell.angle_gamma   90.00
#
_symmetry.space_group_name_H-M   'P 1'
#
loop_
_entity.id
_entity.type
_entity.pdbx_description
1 polymer ?
#
loop_
_entity_poly.entity_id
_entity_poly.type
_entity_poly.pdbx_seq_one_letter_code
_entity_poly.pdbx_strand_id
1 'polypeptide(L)'
;MPVKCMVSPLILMPESKTTRTEMTMTPEQFRDWRRSLGLKQKEAAEQLGLKKRMIQYYEKGNRDGRPVEIPKSIRLACYALSMGVNDFDGTSASSGPQALAREPLAAPPDQPPRPAETLQK
;
A
#
# COMPACT_ATOMS: atom_id res chain seq x y z
N MET A 1 33.92 -45.57 39.13
CA MET A 1 32.90 -44.88 39.97
C MET A 1 32.18 -43.86 39.08
N PRO A 2 30.86 -44.00 38.87
CA PRO A 2 30.10 -43.18 37.93
C PRO A 2 29.44 -41.99 38.63
N VAL A 3 29.64 -40.77 38.12
CA VAL A 3 28.79 -39.61 38.47
C VAL A 3 28.02 -39.14 37.23
N LYS A 4 26.84 -39.74 37.13
CA LYS A 4 25.55 -39.07 36.98
C LYS A 4 25.39 -38.06 35.83
N CYS A 5 24.52 -38.46 34.91
CA CYS A 5 23.78 -37.63 33.98
C CYS A 5 23.30 -36.30 34.58
N MET A 6 23.56 -35.19 33.88
CA MET A 6 22.60 -34.10 33.77
C MET A 6 22.28 -33.91 32.29
N VAL A 7 21.16 -34.50 31.92
CA VAL A 7 20.41 -34.11 30.73
C VAL A 7 19.97 -32.67 30.97
N SER A 8 20.38 -31.75 30.11
CA SER A 8 19.76 -30.45 29.99
C SER A 8 19.67 -30.12 28.51
N PRO A 9 18.48 -30.27 27.90
CA PRO A 9 18.26 -29.80 26.56
C PRO A 9 18.19 -28.27 26.64
N LEU A 10 19.30 -27.60 26.32
CA LEU A 10 19.23 -26.21 25.94
C LEU A 10 18.47 -26.16 24.61
N ILE A 11 17.17 -25.94 24.76
CA ILE A 11 16.26 -25.49 23.72
C ILE A 11 16.86 -24.19 23.17
N LEU A 12 17.68 -24.31 22.13
CA LEU A 12 17.98 -23.21 21.21
C LEU A 12 16.80 -23.15 20.23
N MET A 13 15.72 -22.50 20.68
CA MET A 13 14.66 -22.10 19.78
C MET A 13 15.19 -21.00 18.85
N PRO A 14 15.11 -21.19 17.52
CA PRO A 14 15.57 -20.24 16.54
C PRO A 14 14.66 -18.99 16.46
N GLU A 15 15.34 -17.87 16.27
CA GLU A 15 14.86 -16.61 15.67
C GLU A 15 13.90 -15.75 16.50
N SER A 16 14.53 -14.85 17.26
CA SER A 16 14.10 -13.46 17.39
C SER A 16 13.62 -12.93 16.03
N LYS A 17 12.30 -12.93 15.79
CA LYS A 17 11.71 -12.07 14.77
C LYS A 17 11.81 -10.64 15.27
N THR A 18 12.99 -10.09 15.02
CA THR A 18 13.31 -8.67 14.99
C THR A 18 12.12 -7.92 14.41
N THR A 19 11.40 -7.24 15.30
CA THR A 19 10.45 -6.19 15.00
C THR A 19 11.21 -5.09 14.27
N ARG A 20 11.27 -5.17 12.93
CA ARG A 20 11.79 -4.12 12.07
C ARG A 20 10.73 -3.02 11.94
N THR A 21 10.47 -2.36 13.06
CA THR A 21 9.40 -1.39 13.28
C THR A 21 9.97 0.03 13.15
N GLU A 22 10.42 0.47 11.97
CA GLU A 22 10.85 1.89 11.84
C GLU A 22 10.43 2.60 10.53
N MET A 23 9.63 1.98 9.67
CA MET A 23 9.06 2.69 8.51
C MET A 23 7.70 2.09 8.16
N THR A 24 6.72 2.08 9.06
CA THR A 24 5.44 1.39 8.81
C THR A 24 4.40 2.36 8.26
N MET A 25 3.75 2.00 7.14
CA MET A 25 2.62 2.76 6.58
C MET A 25 1.45 2.65 7.55
N THR A 26 0.82 3.76 7.91
CA THR A 26 -0.27 3.75 8.88
C THR A 26 -1.54 3.12 8.28
N PRO A 27 -2.44 2.56 9.11
CA PRO A 27 -3.75 2.07 8.64
C PRO A 27 -4.55 3.13 7.88
N GLU A 28 -4.44 4.39 8.31
CA GLU A 28 -5.11 5.53 7.68
C GLU A 28 -4.55 5.81 6.29
N GLN A 29 -3.22 5.84 6.12
CA GLN A 29 -2.57 6.00 4.82
C GLN A 29 -2.98 4.90 3.84
N PHE A 30 -3.12 3.66 4.30
CA PHE A 30 -3.58 2.55 3.47
C PHE A 30 -5.04 2.74 3.02
N ARG A 31 -5.89 3.24 3.92
CA ARG A 31 -7.28 3.58 3.59
C ARG A 31 -7.36 4.71 2.57
N ASP A 32 -6.52 5.73 2.71
CA ASP A 32 -6.48 6.88 1.81
C ASP A 32 -5.95 6.49 0.43
N TRP A 33 -4.92 5.64 0.36
CA TRP A 33 -4.45 5.04 -0.90
C TRP A 33 -5.56 4.27 -1.63
N ARG A 34 -6.35 3.47 -0.90
CA ARG A 34 -7.47 2.75 -1.51
C ARG A 34 -8.52 3.72 -2.06
N ARG A 35 -8.81 4.79 -1.31
CA ARG A 35 -9.76 5.83 -1.72
C ARG A 35 -9.25 6.62 -2.92
N SER A 36 -7.96 6.93 -3.01
CA SER A 36 -7.38 7.68 -4.14
C SER A 36 -7.47 6.89 -5.45
N LEU A 37 -7.43 5.56 -5.38
CA LEU A 37 -7.62 4.68 -6.54
C LEU A 37 -9.10 4.36 -6.83
N GLY A 38 -10.04 4.82 -6.00
CA GLY A 38 -11.47 4.50 -6.13
C GLY A 38 -11.82 3.03 -5.90
N LEU A 39 -10.90 2.24 -5.33
CA LEU A 39 -11.07 0.78 -5.23
C LEU A 39 -11.94 0.38 -4.04
N LYS A 40 -12.83 -0.58 -4.27
CA LYS A 40 -13.53 -1.28 -3.18
C LYS A 40 -12.57 -2.23 -2.46
N GLN A 41 -12.87 -2.58 -1.21
CA GLN A 41 -12.04 -3.52 -0.43
C GLN A 41 -11.83 -4.87 -1.13
N LYS A 42 -12.81 -5.32 -1.93
CA LYS A 42 -12.71 -6.55 -2.72
C LYS A 42 -11.71 -6.40 -3.88
N GLU A 43 -11.82 -5.31 -4.64
CA GLU A 43 -10.97 -5.04 -5.81
C GLU A 43 -9.51 -4.77 -5.39
N ALA A 44 -9.31 -4.03 -4.30
CA ALA A 44 -7.97 -3.84 -3.74
C ALA A 44 -7.34 -5.18 -3.31
N ALA A 45 -8.16 -6.11 -2.78
CA ALA A 45 -7.69 -7.44 -2.42
C ALA A 45 -7.29 -8.25 -3.66
N GLU A 46 -8.09 -8.21 -4.72
CA GLU A 46 -7.80 -8.89 -5.98
C GLU A 46 -6.51 -8.35 -6.63
N GLN A 47 -6.34 -7.02 -6.69
CA GLN A 47 -5.14 -6.41 -7.28
C GLN A 47 -3.87 -6.65 -6.45
N LEU A 48 -3.98 -6.76 -5.13
CA LEU A 48 -2.85 -7.11 -4.26
C LEU A 48 -2.61 -8.62 -4.17
N GLY A 49 -3.49 -9.46 -4.74
CA GLY A 49 -3.45 -10.91 -4.56
C GLY A 49 -3.70 -11.37 -3.12
N LEU A 50 -4.44 -10.56 -2.34
CA LEU A 50 -4.76 -10.81 -0.93
C LEU A 50 -6.20 -11.28 -0.74
N LYS A 51 -6.44 -11.92 0.41
CA LYS A 51 -7.81 -12.18 0.86
C LYS A 51 -8.46 -10.87 1.33
N LYS A 52 -9.73 -10.63 1.00
CA LYS A 52 -10.51 -9.46 1.46
C LYS A 52 -10.38 -9.18 2.96
N ARG A 53 -10.29 -10.24 3.79
CA ARG A 53 -10.14 -10.12 5.24
C ARG A 53 -8.83 -9.45 5.67
N MET A 54 -7.77 -9.57 4.87
CA MET A 54 -6.47 -8.92 5.13
C MET A 54 -6.56 -7.41 4.99
N ILE A 55 -7.27 -6.92 3.96
CA ILE A 55 -7.53 -5.49 3.76
C ILE A 55 -8.22 -4.90 4.99
N GLN A 56 -9.21 -5.61 5.55
CA GLN A 56 -9.89 -5.18 6.78
C GLN A 56 -8.96 -5.15 8.00
N TYR A 57 -8.07 -6.13 8.15
CA TYR A 57 -7.11 -6.14 9.26
C TYR A 57 -6.12 -4.99 9.18
N TYR A 58 -5.65 -4.64 7.96
CA TYR A 58 -4.76 -3.51 7.77
C TYR A 58 -5.45 -2.17 8.01
N GLU A 59 -6.70 -1.99 7.55
CA GLU A 59 -7.48 -0.78 7.84
C GLU A 59 -7.84 -0.66 9.33
N LYS A 60 -8.07 -1.79 10.02
CA LYS A 60 -8.39 -1.81 11.45
C LYS A 60 -7.16 -1.72 12.35
N GLY A 61 -5.98 -2.09 11.85
CA GLY A 61 -4.71 -2.10 12.60
C GLY A 61 -4.62 -3.13 13.75
N ASN A 62 -5.64 -3.99 13.92
CA ASN A 62 -5.74 -4.94 15.03
C ASN A 62 -6.28 -6.30 14.54
N ARG A 63 -5.64 -7.37 14.99
CA ARG A 63 -6.12 -8.75 14.93
C ARG A 63 -6.06 -9.37 16.32
N ASP A 64 -7.23 -9.69 16.87
CA ASP A 64 -7.37 -10.46 18.12
C ASP A 64 -6.54 -9.88 19.29
N GLY A 65 -6.46 -8.54 19.37
CA GLY A 65 -5.69 -7.82 20.38
C GLY A 65 -4.21 -7.65 20.06
N ARG A 66 -3.73 -8.14 18.91
CA ARG A 66 -2.39 -7.87 18.39
C ARG A 66 -2.41 -6.78 17.34
N PRO A 67 -1.49 -5.80 17.40
CA PRO A 67 -1.34 -4.82 16.33
C PRO A 67 -0.96 -5.54 15.03
N VAL A 68 -1.68 -5.23 13.95
CA VAL A 68 -1.37 -5.72 12.61
C VAL A 68 -0.72 -4.58 11.84
N GLU A 69 0.60 -4.69 11.70
CA GLU A 69 1.37 -3.79 10.85
C GLU A 69 1.30 -4.23 9.39
N ILE A 70 1.39 -3.25 8.48
CA ILE A 70 1.41 -3.48 7.04
C ILE A 70 2.83 -3.91 6.63
N PRO A 71 3.02 -5.17 6.15
CA PRO A 71 4.35 -5.66 5.77
C PRO A 71 4.96 -4.86 4.62
N LYS A 72 6.30 -4.88 4.51
CA LYS A 72 7.04 -4.19 3.42
C LYS A 72 6.54 -4.61 2.03
N SER A 73 6.23 -5.89 1.82
CA SER A 73 5.73 -6.42 0.55
C SER A 73 4.44 -5.72 0.12
N ILE A 74 3.53 -5.47 1.05
CA ILE A 74 2.25 -4.80 0.76
C ILE A 74 2.47 -3.33 0.43
N ARG A 75 3.37 -2.66 1.15
CA ARG A 75 3.70 -1.25 0.86
C ARG A 75 4.28 -1.06 -0.54
N LEU A 76 5.18 -1.96 -0.94
CA LEU A 76 5.74 -1.96 -2.30
C LEU A 76 4.67 -2.25 -3.35
N ALA A 77 3.77 -3.20 -3.08
CA ALA A 77 2.67 -3.50 -3.98
C ALA A 77 1.69 -2.31 -4.13
N CYS A 78 1.33 -1.62 -3.03
CA CYS A 78 0.52 -0.41 -3.09
C CYS A 78 1.18 0.69 -3.94
N TYR A 79 2.50 0.84 -3.81
CA TYR A 79 3.26 1.77 -4.64
C TYR A 79 3.22 1.36 -6.12
N ALA A 80 3.44 0.09 -6.45
CA ALA A 80 3.33 -0.43 -7.81
C ALA A 80 1.95 -0.15 -8.43
N LEU A 81 0.88 -0.44 -7.68
CA LEU A 81 -0.49 -0.17 -8.10
C LEU A 81 -0.77 1.33 -8.29
N SER A 82 -0.17 2.20 -7.47
CA SER A 82 -0.27 3.66 -7.65
C SER A 82 0.44 4.15 -8.91
N MET A 83 1.48 3.44 -9.37
CA MET A 83 2.12 3.67 -10.67
C MET A 83 1.37 3.02 -11.84
N GLY A 84 0.29 2.28 -11.57
CA GLY A 84 -0.48 1.54 -12.57
C GLY A 84 0.14 0.21 -12.99
N VAL A 85 1.09 -0.33 -12.22
CA VAL A 85 1.65 -1.67 -12.46
C VAL A 85 0.81 -2.68 -11.68
N ASN A 86 0.14 -3.58 -12.39
CA ASN A 86 -0.77 -4.56 -11.79
C ASN A 86 -0.15 -5.96 -11.76
N ASP A 87 0.77 -6.25 -12.68
CA ASP A 87 1.42 -7.55 -12.79
C ASP A 87 2.88 -7.39 -13.24
N PHE A 88 3.74 -8.33 -12.82
CA PHE A 88 5.17 -8.31 -13.06
C PHE A 88 5.70 -9.74 -13.07
N ASP A 89 6.20 -10.18 -14.22
CA ASP A 89 6.66 -11.56 -14.47
C ASP A 89 8.17 -11.75 -14.18
N GLY A 90 8.85 -10.73 -13.67
CA GLY A 90 10.30 -10.74 -13.45
C GLY A 90 11.12 -10.11 -14.59
N THR A 91 10.52 -9.92 -15.77
CA THR A 91 11.20 -9.40 -16.96
C THR A 91 10.55 -8.12 -17.48
N SER A 92 9.24 -7.98 -17.33
CA SER A 92 8.48 -6.81 -17.75
C SER A 92 7.32 -6.53 -16.79
N ALA A 93 7.11 -5.26 -16.50
CA ALA A 93 5.94 -4.80 -15.74
C ALA A 93 4.78 -4.63 -16.71
N SER A 94 3.74 -5.43 -16.55
CA SER A 94 2.47 -5.22 -17.22
C SER A 94 1.62 -4.28 -16.37
N SER A 95 1.42 -3.06 -16.86
CA SER A 95 0.27 -2.29 -16.47
C SER A 95 -0.95 -3.00 -17.03
N GLY A 96 -1.91 -3.37 -16.18
CA GLY A 96 -3.23 -3.76 -16.66
C GLY A 96 -3.82 -2.64 -17.51
N PRO A 97 -4.90 -2.88 -18.26
CA PRO A 97 -5.51 -1.87 -19.11
C PRO A 97 -6.19 -0.76 -18.27
N GLN A 98 -5.40 0.04 -17.58
CA GLN A 98 -5.77 1.38 -17.13
C GLN A 98 -5.74 2.26 -18.37
N ALA A 99 -6.90 2.24 -19.03
CA ALA A 99 -7.55 3.40 -19.62
C ALA A 99 -6.62 4.51 -20.12
N LEU A 100 -6.68 4.69 -21.44
CA LEU A 100 -6.50 5.95 -22.16
C LEU A 100 -7.37 7.12 -21.64
N ALA A 101 -7.83 7.14 -20.38
CA ALA A 101 -8.38 8.32 -19.72
C ALA A 101 -7.26 9.26 -19.26
N ARG A 102 -6.41 9.57 -20.22
CA ARG A 102 -5.76 10.87 -20.30
C ARG A 102 -6.88 11.82 -20.70
N GLU A 103 -7.64 12.31 -19.73
CA GLU A 103 -8.33 13.59 -19.90
C GLU A 103 -7.33 14.67 -19.50
N PRO A 104 -6.68 15.37 -20.45
CA PRO A 104 -6.04 16.63 -20.15
C PRO A 104 -7.16 17.68 -20.05
N LEU A 105 -7.87 17.75 -18.93
CA LEU A 105 -8.80 18.86 -18.70
C LEU A 105 -8.75 19.38 -17.27
N ALA A 106 -7.72 20.18 -17.01
CA ALA A 106 -7.82 21.34 -16.14
C ALA A 106 -6.79 22.39 -16.61
N ALA A 107 -6.96 22.86 -17.84
CA ALA A 107 -6.60 24.24 -18.14
C ALA A 107 -7.45 25.13 -17.21
N PRO A 108 -6.89 26.09 -16.45
CA PRO A 108 -7.69 27.05 -15.69
C PRO A 108 -8.41 27.98 -16.68
N PRO A 109 -9.75 28.04 -16.73
CA PRO A 109 -10.45 29.11 -17.41
C PRO A 109 -10.83 30.16 -16.36
N ASP A 110 -9.83 30.85 -15.80
CA ASP A 110 -10.11 32.07 -15.05
C ASP A 110 -8.98 33.08 -15.20
N GLN A 111 -8.63 33.36 -16.46
CA GLN A 111 -8.01 34.64 -16.77
C GLN A 111 -9.16 35.59 -17.15
N PRO A 112 -9.59 36.50 -16.26
CA PRO A 112 -10.55 37.52 -16.62
C PRO A 112 -10.01 38.31 -17.80
N PRO A 113 -10.85 38.69 -18.78
CA PRO A 113 -10.39 39.53 -19.88
C PRO A 113 -9.78 40.80 -19.29
N ARG A 114 -8.50 41.02 -19.60
CA ARG A 114 -7.82 42.30 -19.38
C ARG A 114 -8.74 43.40 -19.94
N PRO A 115 -9.04 44.48 -19.20
CA PRO A 115 -9.83 45.57 -19.75
C PRO A 115 -9.07 46.11 -20.97
N ALA A 116 -9.74 46.06 -22.12
CA ALA A 116 -9.28 46.73 -23.32
C ALA A 116 -9.34 48.23 -23.05
N GLU A 117 -8.19 48.79 -22.73
CA GLU A 117 -7.96 50.22 -22.73
C GLU A 117 -8.02 50.69 -24.19
N THR A 118 -9.17 51.19 -24.65
CA THR A 118 -9.29 52.06 -25.84
C THR A 118 -10.58 52.89 -25.78
N LEU A 119 -10.47 54.12 -25.27
CA LEU A 119 -10.71 55.38 -26.00
C LEU A 119 -12.07 55.66 -26.70
N GLN A 120 -12.66 56.81 -26.31
CA GLN A 120 -13.56 57.74 -27.03
C GLN A 120 -15.09 57.54 -27.04
N LYS A 121 -15.80 58.43 -26.32
CA LYS A 121 -16.53 59.56 -26.91
C LYS A 121 -16.50 60.77 -25.99
#